data_AF-A0A497ZI60-F1
#
_entry.id   AF-A0A497ZI60-F1
#
_cell.length_a   1.000
_cell.length_b   1.000
_cell.length_c   1.000
_cell.angle_alpha   90.00
_cell.angle_beta   90.00
_cell.angle_gamma   90.00
#
_symmetry.space_group_name_H-M   'P 1'
#
loop_
_entity.id
_entity.type
_entity.pdbx_description
1 polymer ?
#
loop_
_entity_poly.entity_id
_entity_poly.type
_entity_poly.pdbx_seq_one_letter_code
_entity_poly.pdbx_strand_id
1 'polypeptide(L)'
;MDKIETSAEAAESAALPRCYEVHANPEEASGNKDLPKPLQKPVETKSPAQWAYERLIMYIQNFEKTLDGDHEVAMGFTGGDAGVMRIEGMGYFDPDIITFYGSDGGGAKTQLVQHVSQLNVMLRALPKTVEDKPANRIGFRLAADLEDS
;
A
#
# COMPACT_ATOMS: atom_id res chain seq x y z
N MET A 1 -15.99 -28.30 -8.91
CA MET A 1 -15.28 -29.04 -7.85
C MET A 1 -15.27 -28.12 -6.65
N ASP A 2 -16.12 -28.37 -5.66
CA ASP A 2 -16.08 -27.65 -4.39
C ASP A 2 -14.77 -27.98 -3.69
N LYS A 3 -13.94 -26.97 -3.47
CA LYS A 3 -12.71 -27.10 -2.70
C LYS A 3 -13.13 -27.30 -1.25
N ILE A 4 -12.98 -28.50 -0.71
CA ILE A 4 -13.20 -28.75 0.71
C ILE A 4 -12.04 -28.11 1.46
N GLU A 5 -12.29 -26.95 2.05
CA GLU A 5 -11.31 -26.28 2.92
C GLU A 5 -11.13 -27.11 4.20
N THR A 6 -9.88 -27.36 4.56
CA THR A 6 -9.56 -28.07 5.79
C THR A 6 -9.77 -27.18 7.01
N SER A 7 -10.05 -27.77 8.17
CA SER A 7 -10.25 -27.00 9.41
C SER A 7 -9.03 -26.15 9.83
N ALA A 8 -7.84 -26.47 9.31
CA ALA A 8 -6.64 -25.67 9.47
C ALA A 8 -6.67 -24.40 8.58
N GLU A 9 -7.04 -24.53 7.30
CA GLU A 9 -7.19 -23.40 6.38
C GLU A 9 -8.26 -22.41 6.87
N ALA A 10 -9.38 -22.92 7.41
CA ALA A 10 -10.42 -22.09 8.01
C ALA A 10 -9.93 -21.35 9.28
N ALA A 11 -9.11 -22.01 10.11
CA ALA A 11 -8.55 -21.39 11.32
C ALA A 11 -7.47 -20.34 11.01
N GLU A 12 -6.66 -20.55 9.96
CA GLU A 12 -5.69 -19.56 9.48
C GLU A 12 -6.38 -18.34 8.86
N SER A 13 -7.49 -18.54 8.15
CA SER A 13 -8.29 -17.47 7.55
C SER A 13 -9.00 -16.60 8.61
N ALA A 14 -9.46 -17.22 9.70
CA ALA A 14 -10.07 -16.55 10.85
C ALA A 14 -9.07 -15.85 11.78
N ALA A 15 -7.75 -16.02 11.57
CA ALA A 15 -6.74 -15.42 12.42
C ALA A 15 -6.74 -13.89 12.27
N LEU A 16 -6.52 -13.20 13.41
CA LEU A 16 -6.26 -11.77 13.37
C LEU A 16 -4.97 -11.52 12.58
N PRO A 17 -5.00 -10.59 11.61
CA PRO A 17 -3.82 -10.32 10.82
C PRO A 17 -2.70 -9.76 11.70
N ARG A 18 -1.46 -10.13 11.36
CA ARG A 18 -0.26 -9.70 12.06
C ARG A 18 0.70 -9.08 11.07
N CYS A 19 1.14 -7.85 11.33
CA CYS A 19 2.32 -7.28 10.71
C CYS A 19 3.56 -7.69 11.52
N TYR A 20 4.57 -8.25 10.88
CA TYR A 20 5.82 -8.64 11.52
C TYR A 20 7.01 -8.23 10.66
N GLU A 21 7.99 -7.59 11.29
CA GLU A 21 9.17 -7.03 10.66
C GLU A 21 10.36 -7.13 11.61
N VAL A 22 11.56 -7.30 11.04
CA VAL A 22 12.84 -7.32 11.75
C VAL A 22 13.81 -6.48 10.93
N HIS A 23 14.51 -5.57 11.61
CA HIS A 23 15.42 -4.60 10.99
C HIS A 23 16.84 -4.82 11.46
N ALA A 24 17.81 -4.47 10.60
CA ALA A 24 19.23 -4.57 10.92
C ALA A 24 19.61 -3.59 12.04
N ASN A 25 19.07 -2.37 12.00
CA ASN A 25 19.08 -1.46 13.13
C ASN A 25 17.84 -1.72 14.00
N PRO A 26 17.98 -2.13 15.27
CA PRO A 26 16.84 -2.40 16.14
C PRO A 26 16.02 -1.13 16.48
N GLU A 27 16.59 0.06 16.29
CA GLU A 27 15.89 1.33 16.49
C GLU A 27 15.15 1.81 15.23
N GLU A 28 15.45 1.24 14.05
CA GLU A 28 14.63 1.46 12.88
C GLU A 28 13.37 0.61 12.98
N ALA A 29 12.23 1.27 13.17
CA ALA A 29 10.93 0.68 12.90
C ALA A 29 10.43 1.26 11.57
N SER A 30 9.87 0.43 10.69
CA SER A 30 9.19 0.90 9.48
C SER A 30 7.81 1.46 9.85
N GLY A 31 7.76 2.40 10.79
CA GLY A 31 6.56 3.07 11.27
C GLY A 31 5.79 2.34 12.37
N ASN A 32 4.51 2.71 12.54
CA ASN A 32 3.69 2.22 13.64
C ASN A 32 3.31 0.74 13.39
N LYS A 33 3.49 -0.10 14.42
CA LYS A 33 3.12 -1.53 14.42
C LYS A 33 1.66 -1.75 14.79
N ASP A 34 0.98 -0.73 15.33
CA ASP A 34 -0.46 -0.77 15.56
C ASP A 34 -1.20 -0.78 14.22
N LEU A 35 -1.93 -1.86 13.97
CA LEU A 35 -2.81 -1.96 12.83
C LEU A 35 -3.97 -0.96 12.99
N PRO A 36 -4.26 -0.12 11.99
CA PRO A 36 -5.51 0.64 11.92
C PRO A 36 -6.73 -0.25 12.19
N LYS A 37 -7.80 0.29 12.80
CA LYS A 37 -9.00 -0.47 13.17
C LYS A 37 -9.57 -1.33 12.03
N PRO A 38 -9.63 -0.86 10.77
CA PRO A 38 -10.13 -1.68 9.66
C PRO A 38 -9.29 -2.94 9.45
N LEU A 39 -7.97 -2.84 9.64
CA LEU A 39 -7.04 -3.96 9.53
C LEU A 39 -7.08 -4.92 10.73
N GLN A 40 -7.79 -4.60 11.82
CA GLN A 40 -7.98 -5.52 12.95
C GLN A 40 -9.17 -6.48 12.76
N LYS A 41 -9.96 -6.32 11.68
CA LYS A 41 -11.07 -7.22 11.35
C LYS A 41 -10.57 -8.54 10.73
N PRO A 42 -11.30 -9.67 10.89
CA PRO A 42 -10.94 -10.95 10.29
C PRO A 42 -10.79 -10.86 8.77
N VAL A 43 -9.77 -11.55 8.22
CA VAL A 43 -9.43 -11.52 6.79
C VAL A 43 -10.55 -12.11 5.93
N GLU A 44 -11.31 -13.08 6.46
CA GLU A 44 -12.42 -13.79 5.78
C GLU A 44 -13.51 -12.87 5.25
N THR A 45 -13.64 -11.67 5.84
CA THR A 45 -14.66 -10.69 5.46
C THR A 45 -14.24 -9.77 4.32
N LYS A 46 -12.99 -9.88 3.84
CA LYS A 46 -12.39 -8.98 2.86
C LYS A 46 -12.08 -9.70 1.57
N SER A 47 -12.26 -9.00 0.44
CA SER A 47 -11.73 -9.48 -0.82
C SER A 47 -10.19 -9.45 -0.82
N PRO A 48 -9.53 -10.26 -1.68
CA PRO A 48 -8.10 -10.15 -1.90
C PRO A 48 -7.64 -8.72 -2.23
N ALA A 49 -8.39 -7.99 -3.06
CA ALA A 49 -8.09 -6.62 -3.44
C ALA A 49 -8.20 -5.64 -2.28
N GLN A 50 -9.29 -5.69 -1.50
CA GLN A 50 -9.47 -4.88 -0.30
C GLN A 50 -8.33 -5.15 0.69
N TRP A 51 -8.02 -6.43 0.93
CA TRP A 51 -6.98 -6.81 1.86
C TRP A 51 -5.59 -6.32 1.47
N ALA A 52 -5.27 -6.33 0.17
CA ALA A 52 -4.03 -5.76 -0.34
C ALA A 52 -4.01 -4.23 -0.28
N TYR A 53 -5.11 -3.57 -0.65
CA TYR A 53 -5.28 -2.11 -0.61
C TYR A 53 -5.00 -1.55 0.79
N GLU A 54 -5.66 -2.07 1.81
CA GLU A 54 -5.51 -1.59 3.20
C GLU A 54 -4.07 -1.74 3.72
N ARG A 55 -3.39 -2.84 3.36
CA ARG A 55 -1.98 -3.06 3.76
C ARG A 55 -1.02 -2.16 2.99
N LEU A 56 -1.26 -1.90 1.70
CA LEU A 56 -0.45 -0.97 0.92
C LEU A 56 -0.50 0.45 1.49
N ILE A 57 -1.66 0.89 1.98
CA ILE A 57 -1.80 2.19 2.66
C ILE A 57 -0.83 2.28 3.85
N MET A 58 -0.76 1.24 4.68
CA MET A 58 0.18 1.21 5.80
C MET A 58 1.63 1.31 5.34
N TYR A 59 2.03 0.53 4.33
CA TYR A 59 3.40 0.58 3.82
C TYR A 59 3.75 1.97 3.25
N ILE A 60 2.85 2.59 2.49
CA ILE A 60 3.06 3.93 1.93
C ILE A 60 3.16 4.96 3.05
N GLN A 61 2.23 4.97 4.01
CA GLN A 61 2.23 5.92 5.12
C GLN A 61 3.51 5.77 5.97
N ASN A 62 3.90 4.53 6.25
CA ASN A 62 5.08 4.25 7.06
C ASN A 62 6.38 4.61 6.33
N PHE A 63 6.45 4.40 5.02
CA PHE A 63 7.55 4.90 4.20
C PHE A 63 7.59 6.44 4.20
N GLU A 64 6.46 7.11 4.04
CA GLU A 64 6.41 8.58 4.09
C GLU A 64 6.82 9.17 5.45
N LYS A 65 6.61 8.44 6.56
CA LYS A 65 7.09 8.86 7.90
C LYS A 65 8.61 8.93 8.01
N THR A 66 9.34 8.20 7.16
CA THR A 66 10.82 8.22 7.16
C THR A 66 11.40 9.28 6.22
N LEU A 67 10.56 9.95 5.41
CA LEU A 67 11.00 10.95 4.44
C LEU A 67 11.09 12.36 5.05
N ASP A 68 12.13 13.09 4.64
CA ASP A 68 12.25 14.53 4.87
C ASP A 68 11.24 15.34 4.04
N GLY A 69 11.18 16.66 4.28
CA GLY A 69 10.24 17.57 3.61
C GLY A 69 10.51 17.83 2.12
N ASP A 70 11.61 17.34 1.57
CA ASP A 70 12.03 17.59 0.19
C ASP A 70 11.81 16.37 -0.73
N HIS A 71 11.47 15.21 -0.16
CA HIS A 71 11.16 14.01 -0.90
C HIS A 71 9.68 13.64 -0.85
N GLU A 72 9.16 13.10 -1.94
CA GLU A 72 7.82 12.53 -2.10
C GLU A 72 7.94 11.03 -2.43
N VAL A 73 6.90 10.26 -2.12
CA VAL A 73 6.85 8.83 -2.43
C VAL A 73 6.51 8.60 -3.91
N ALA A 74 7.19 7.64 -4.51
CA ALA A 74 6.90 7.10 -5.82
C ALA A 74 6.88 5.58 -5.80
N MET A 75 6.14 4.98 -6.71
CA MET A 75 6.04 3.54 -6.90
C MET A 75 6.76 3.11 -8.17
N GLY A 76 7.72 2.21 -8.03
CA GLY A 76 8.24 1.41 -9.12
C GLY A 76 7.45 0.11 -9.23
N PHE A 77 7.02 -0.22 -10.44
CA PHE A 77 6.36 -1.50 -10.74
C PHE A 77 7.40 -2.45 -11.30
N THR A 78 7.78 -3.46 -10.53
CA THR A 78 8.81 -4.40 -10.96
C THR A 78 8.19 -5.41 -11.94
N GLY A 79 8.74 -5.51 -13.15
CA GLY A 79 8.30 -6.51 -14.14
C GLY A 79 7.56 -5.95 -15.37
N GLY A 80 7.50 -4.63 -15.56
CA GLY A 80 7.01 -4.01 -16.79
C GLY A 80 7.72 -2.70 -17.13
N ASP A 81 7.55 -2.23 -18.37
CA ASP A 81 8.14 -0.96 -18.86
C ASP A 81 7.49 0.30 -18.27
N ALA A 82 6.51 0.16 -17.38
CA ALA A 82 5.76 1.27 -16.78
C ALA A 82 6.64 2.21 -15.93
N GLY A 83 7.84 1.78 -15.54
CA GLY A 83 8.83 2.63 -14.87
C GLY A 83 8.41 3.02 -13.45
N VAL A 84 8.68 4.29 -13.10
CA VAL A 84 8.39 4.87 -11.78
C VAL A 84 7.27 5.90 -11.92
N MET A 85 6.27 5.81 -11.06
CA MET A 85 5.13 6.71 -10.96
C MET A 85 5.16 7.45 -9.62
N ARG A 86 5.04 8.77 -9.62
CA ARG A 86 4.70 9.53 -8.40
C ARG A 86 3.26 9.22 -8.04
N ILE A 87 3.04 8.62 -6.87
CA ILE A 87 1.70 8.18 -6.47
C ILE A 87 0.90 9.37 -5.93
N GLU A 88 -0.31 9.52 -6.46
CA GLU A 88 -1.26 10.57 -6.07
C GLU A 88 -2.56 9.97 -5.53
N GLY A 89 -2.79 8.68 -5.75
CA GLY A 89 -3.93 7.96 -5.20
C GLY A 89 -3.88 6.45 -5.46
N MET A 90 -4.76 5.73 -4.78
CA MET A 90 -4.94 4.29 -4.95
C MET A 90 -6.43 3.95 -4.84
N GLY A 91 -6.84 2.83 -5.41
CA GLY A 91 -8.16 2.26 -5.23
C GLY A 91 -8.14 0.74 -5.41
N TYR A 92 -9.26 0.10 -5.12
CA TYR A 92 -9.46 -1.32 -5.37
C TYR A 92 -10.88 -1.57 -5.93
N PHE A 93 -11.06 -2.71 -6.60
CA PHE A 93 -12.35 -3.18 -7.05
C PHE A 93 -12.44 -4.69 -6.81
N ASP A 94 -13.48 -5.10 -6.08
CA ASP A 94 -13.64 -6.49 -5.66
C ASP A 94 -13.85 -7.43 -6.87
N PRO A 95 -13.29 -8.65 -6.82
CA PRO A 95 -12.52 -9.19 -5.71
C PRO A 95 -11.00 -8.97 -5.83
N ASP A 96 -10.50 -8.47 -6.97
CA ASP A 96 -9.10 -8.72 -7.35
C ASP A 96 -8.34 -7.58 -8.03
N ILE A 97 -8.96 -6.42 -8.31
CA ILE A 97 -8.29 -5.32 -8.99
C ILE A 97 -7.76 -4.28 -7.99
N ILE A 98 -6.51 -3.85 -8.20
CA ILE A 98 -5.91 -2.68 -7.55
C ILE A 98 -5.59 -1.64 -8.62
N THR A 99 -5.85 -0.38 -8.32
CA THR A 99 -5.57 0.74 -9.20
C THR A 99 -4.66 1.74 -8.51
N PHE A 100 -3.65 2.22 -9.22
CA PHE A 100 -2.77 3.30 -8.79
C PHE A 100 -2.93 4.50 -9.73
N TYR A 101 -2.99 5.69 -9.15
CA TYR A 101 -3.12 6.96 -9.86
C TYR A 101 -1.90 7.82 -9.57
N GLY A 102 -1.42 8.53 -10.59
CA GLY A 102 -0.27 9.39 -10.42
C GLY A 102 0.23 10.03 -11.70
N SER A 103 1.49 10.43 -11.64
CA SER A 103 2.21 11.04 -12.76
C SER A 103 3.51 10.29 -13.04
N ASP A 104 3.89 10.15 -14.31
CA ASP A 104 5.14 9.51 -14.70
C ASP A 104 6.36 10.45 -14.51
N GLY A 105 7.55 10.02 -14.97
CA GLY A 105 8.77 10.83 -14.90
C GLY A 105 8.69 12.16 -15.68
N GLY A 106 7.85 12.25 -16.70
CA GLY A 106 7.59 13.46 -17.48
C GLY A 106 6.43 14.31 -16.97
N GLY A 107 5.74 13.88 -15.91
CA GLY A 107 4.55 14.54 -15.38
C GLY A 107 3.25 14.21 -16.13
N ALA A 108 3.26 13.21 -17.02
CA ALA A 108 2.05 12.77 -17.69
C ALA A 108 1.16 11.98 -16.73
N LYS A 109 -0.14 12.30 -16.74
CA LYS A 109 -1.14 11.58 -15.95
C LYS A 109 -1.13 10.11 -16.33
N THR A 110 -0.87 9.26 -15.35
CA THR A 110 -0.75 7.81 -15.52
C THR A 110 -1.66 7.10 -14.52
N GLN A 111 -2.28 6.02 -15.00
CA GLN A 111 -3.06 5.11 -14.18
C GLN A 111 -2.57 3.70 -14.46
N LEU A 112 -2.31 2.95 -13.40
CA LEU A 112 -1.99 1.54 -13.51
C LEU A 112 -3.09 0.71 -12.87
N VAL A 113 -3.63 -0.23 -13.65
CA VAL A 113 -4.65 -1.18 -13.21
C VAL A 113 -4.04 -2.57 -13.26
N GLN A 114 -4.03 -3.28 -12.14
CA GLN A 114 -3.43 -4.61 -12.03
C GLN A 114 -4.30 -5.54 -11.21
N HIS A 115 -4.19 -6.83 -11.51
CA HIS A 115 -4.74 -7.88 -10.66
C HIS A 115 -3.84 -8.07 -9.43
N VAL A 116 -4.44 -8.28 -8.25
CA VAL A 116 -3.75 -8.38 -6.95
C VAL A 116 -2.69 -9.49 -6.90
N SER A 117 -2.89 -10.59 -7.64
CA SER A 117 -1.89 -11.67 -7.73
C SER A 117 -0.59 -11.27 -8.44
N GLN A 118 -0.59 -10.15 -9.17
CA GLN A 118 0.56 -9.62 -9.88
C GLN A 118 1.25 -8.48 -9.11
N LEU A 119 0.76 -8.16 -7.92
CA LEU A 119 1.22 -7.03 -7.13
C LEU A 119 2.69 -7.18 -6.76
N ASN A 120 3.52 -6.28 -7.28
CA ASN A 120 4.89 -6.10 -6.83
C ASN A 120 5.23 -4.61 -6.85
N VAL A 121 5.49 -4.05 -5.67
CA VAL A 121 5.60 -2.61 -5.44
C VAL A 121 6.94 -2.30 -4.81
N MET A 122 7.67 -1.37 -5.42
CA MET A 122 8.86 -0.75 -4.83
C MET A 122 8.53 0.70 -4.48
N LEU A 123 8.65 1.07 -3.20
CA LEU A 123 8.57 2.47 -2.78
C LEU A 123 9.92 3.15 -2.94
N ARG A 124 9.93 4.35 -3.56
CA ARG A 124 11.12 5.17 -3.76
C ARG A 124 10.86 6.59 -3.30
N ALA A 125 11.89 7.22 -2.75
CA ALA A 125 11.89 8.66 -2.47
C ALA A 125 12.34 9.41 -3.73
N LEU A 126 11.53 10.35 -4.21
CA LEU A 126 11.88 11.25 -5.30
C LEU A 126 11.84 12.70 -4.81
N PRO A 127 12.68 13.62 -5.32
CA PRO A 127 12.55 15.04 -5.01
C PRO A 127 11.15 15.56 -5.34
N LYS A 128 10.64 16.45 -4.49
CA LYS A 128 9.36 17.14 -4.72
C LYS A 128 9.39 17.90 -6.04
N THR A 129 8.24 17.97 -6.68
CA THR A 129 8.13 18.60 -8.01
C THR A 129 8.03 20.13 -7.94
N VAL A 130 7.58 20.68 -6.80
CA VAL A 130 7.36 22.11 -6.60
C VAL A 130 8.14 22.58 -5.37
N GLU A 131 9.17 23.41 -5.56
CA GLU A 131 10.09 23.81 -4.48
C GLU A 131 9.39 24.55 -3.33
N ASP A 132 8.48 25.48 -3.66
CA ASP A 132 7.80 26.35 -2.68
C ASP A 132 6.57 25.71 -2.00
N LYS A 133 6.30 24.42 -2.25
CA LYS A 133 5.19 23.70 -1.62
C LYS A 133 5.70 22.60 -0.70
N PRO A 134 4.96 22.29 0.38
CA PRO A 134 5.25 21.10 1.17
C PRO A 134 5.13 19.85 0.29
N ALA A 135 5.99 18.86 0.53
CA ALA A 135 5.91 17.56 -0.13
C ALA A 135 4.52 16.95 0.02
N ASN A 136 4.00 16.39 -1.07
CA ASN A 136 2.76 15.63 -1.04
C ASN A 136 2.95 14.33 -0.25
N ARG A 137 1.96 14.04 0.59
CA ARG A 137 1.94 12.95 1.57
C ARG A 137 0.65 12.16 1.43
N ILE A 138 0.57 11.31 0.40
CA ILE A 138 -0.67 10.60 0.06
C ILE A 138 -0.98 9.48 1.07
N GLY A 139 0.04 8.84 1.64
CA GLY A 139 -0.13 7.76 2.62
C GLY A 139 -0.90 8.21 3.86
N PHE A 140 -0.70 9.45 4.31
CA PHE A 140 -1.46 10.01 5.43
C PHE A 140 -2.93 10.27 5.08
N ARG A 141 -3.22 10.73 3.86
CA ARG A 141 -4.60 10.94 3.40
C ARG A 141 -5.34 9.62 3.24
N LEU A 142 -4.68 8.62 2.65
CA LEU A 142 -5.21 7.27 2.49
C LEU A 142 -5.49 6.61 3.84
N ALA A 143 -4.59 6.78 4.81
CA ALA A 143 -4.78 6.24 6.16
C ALA A 143 -5.97 6.89 6.87
N ALA A 144 -6.13 8.21 6.77
CA ALA A 144 -7.27 8.92 7.36
C ALA A 144 -8.60 8.45 6.74
N ASP A 145 -8.68 8.35 5.41
CA ASP A 145 -9.86 7.86 4.69
C ASP A 145 -10.20 6.41 5.09
N LEU A 146 -9.18 5.57 5.29
CA LEU A 146 -9.35 4.20 5.76
C LEU A 146 -9.93 4.15 7.19
N GLU A 147 -9.52 5.05 8.09
CA GLU A 147 -10.04 5.13 9.46
C GLU A 147 -11.50 5.60 9.53
N ASP A 148 -11.95 6.38 8.55
CA ASP A 148 -13.32 6.92 8.45
C ASP A 148 -14.29 5.96 7.71
N SER A 149 -13.79 4.85 7.16
CA SER A 149 -14.55 3.87 6.36
C SER A 149 -15.18 2.71 7.16
#